data_AF-A0ABD0IZX9-F1
#
_entry.id   AF-A0ABD0IZX9-F1
#
_cell.length_a   1.000
_cell.length_b   1.000
_cell.length_c   1.000
_cell.angle_alpha   90.00
_cell.angle_beta   90.00
_cell.angle_gamma   90.00
#
_symmetry.space_group_name_H-M   'P 1'
#
loop_
_entity.id
_entity.type
_entity.pdbx_description
1 polymer ?
#
loop_
_entity_poly.entity_id
_entity_poly.type
_entity_poly.pdbx_seq_one_letter_code
_entity_poly.pdbx_strand_id
1 'polypeptide(L)' 'MSGLAGEPDGTGDARLESGREHQQFVLALDIGTTVMRGHVYDVSGHVKGASSKK' A
#
# COMPACT_ATOMS: atom_id res chain seq x y z
N MET A 1 13.84 34.73 -6.18
CA MET A 1 12.56 34.20 -5.66
C MET A 1 12.80 32.73 -5.32
N SER A 2 13.23 32.41 -4.10
CA SER A 2 12.38 32.09 -2.94
C SER A 2 11.38 30.95 -3.23
N GLY A 3 11.75 29.75 -2.77
CA GLY A 3 10.86 28.59 -2.63
C GLY A 3 11.57 27.53 -1.80
N LEU A 4 11.42 27.64 -0.47
CA LEU A 4 11.93 26.69 0.51
C LEU A 4 11.17 25.36 0.46
N ALA A 5 11.91 24.28 0.73
CA ALA A 5 11.57 23.07 1.48
C ALA A 5 10.29 22.28 1.10
N GLY A 6 10.53 21.08 0.60
CA GLY A 6 9.65 19.93 0.75
C GLY A 6 10.52 18.69 0.83
N GLU A 7 11.05 18.42 2.03
CA GLU A 7 11.78 17.18 2.32
C GLU A 7 10.88 15.98 1.95
N PRO A 8 11.39 14.95 1.25
CA PRO A 8 10.66 13.70 1.11
C PRO A 8 10.71 12.95 2.45
N ASP A 9 9.72 13.23 3.30
CA ASP A 9 9.50 12.45 4.52
C ASP A 9 9.05 11.05 4.11
N GLY A 10 9.85 10.05 4.51
CA GLY A 10 9.92 8.77 3.82
C GLY A 10 8.61 8.01 3.83
N THR A 11 8.22 7.43 2.68
CA THR A 11 7.71 6.04 2.52
C THR A 11 7.33 5.85 1.04
N GLY A 12 8.06 4.97 0.34
CA GLY A 12 7.64 4.44 -0.96
C GLY A 12 8.25 5.16 -2.15
N ASP A 13 9.40 4.68 -2.59
CA ASP A 13 10.09 5.07 -3.81
C ASP A 13 9.21 4.76 -5.05
N ALA A 14 8.22 5.61 -5.30
CA ALA A 14 7.27 5.50 -6.41
C ALA A 14 7.86 6.07 -7.72
N ARG A 15 9.16 5.90 -7.92
CA ARG A 15 9.85 6.28 -9.15
C ARG A 15 10.20 5.04 -9.98
N LEU A 16 9.23 4.15 -10.14
CA LEU A 16 9.29 3.10 -11.13
C LEU A 16 8.71 3.65 -12.44
N GLU A 17 9.63 4.04 -13.31
CA GLU A 17 9.53 4.12 -14.77
C GLU A 17 8.15 3.74 -15.35
N SER A 18 7.53 4.76 -15.92
CA SER A 18 6.33 4.73 -16.76
C SER A 18 6.49 3.73 -17.92
N GLY A 19 5.74 2.63 -17.89
CA GLY A 19 5.72 1.65 -18.99
C GLY A 19 4.94 0.36 -18.73
N ARG A 20 4.60 0.06 -17.48
CA ARG A 20 3.54 -0.91 -17.13
C ARG A 20 2.47 -0.13 -16.38
N GLU A 21 1.20 -0.43 -16.62
CA GLU A 21 0.14 -0.02 -15.70
C GLU A 21 0.52 -0.60 -14.33
N HIS A 22 1.17 0.22 -13.49
CA HIS A 22 1.61 -0.20 -12.17
C HIS A 22 0.34 -0.44 -11.37
N GLN A 23 -0.09 -1.70 -11.28
CA GLN A 23 -1.23 -2.07 -10.45
C GLN A 23 -0.87 -1.77 -9.01
N GLN A 24 -1.53 -0.76 -8.46
CA GLN A 24 -1.42 -0.38 -7.07
C GLN A 24 -2.33 -1.28 -6.25
N PHE A 25 -1.83 -1.71 -5.10
CA PHE A 25 -2.56 -2.54 -4.16
C PHE A 25 -2.46 -1.95 -2.76
N VAL A 26 -3.49 -2.19 -1.96
CA VAL A 26 -3.53 -1.83 -0.54
C VAL A 26 -3.54 -3.10 0.29
N LEU A 27 -2.61 -3.21 1.24
CA LEU A 27 -2.61 -4.25 2.25
C LEU A 27 -3.35 -3.73 3.50
N ALA A 28 -4.46 -4.36 3.85
CA ALA A 28 -5.15 -4.13 5.12
C ALA A 28 -4.83 -5.26 6.09
N LEU A 29 -4.37 -4.89 7.29
CA LEU A 29 -4.08 -5.82 8.38
C LEU A 29 -5.04 -5.56 9.54
N ASP A 30 -5.73 -6.59 9.97
CA ASP A 30 -6.53 -6.61 11.18
C ASP A 30 -5.85 -7.53 12.21
N ILE A 31 -5.41 -6.94 13.31
CA ILE A 31 -4.65 -7.61 14.36
C ILE A 31 -5.55 -7.75 15.59
N GLY A 32 -6.32 -8.84 15.61
CA GLY A 32 -7.10 -9.23 16.77
C GLY A 32 -6.26 -9.95 17.82
N THR A 33 -6.83 -10.11 19.02
CA THR A 33 -6.14 -10.75 20.16
C THR A 33 -5.75 -12.22 19.91
N THR A 34 -6.52 -12.93 19.09
CA THR A 34 -6.36 -14.38 18.87
C THR A 34 -6.08 -14.75 17.41
N VAL A 35 -6.34 -13.83 16.49
CA VAL A 35 -6.21 -14.09 15.05
C VAL A 35 -5.78 -12.80 14.38
N MET A 36 -4.82 -12.91 13.47
CA MET A 36 -4.45 -11.86 12.53
C MET A 36 -5.06 -12.18 11.16
N ARG A 37 -5.62 -11.16 10.50
CA ARG A 37 -6.20 -11.25 9.17
C ARG A 37 -5.53 -10.24 8.24
N GLY A 38 -5.15 -10.67 7.05
CA GLY A 38 -4.60 -9.82 6.01
C GLY A 38 -5.45 -9.90 4.74
N HIS A 39 -5.76 -8.75 4.15
CA HIS A 39 -6.45 -8.64 2.87
C HIS A 39 -5.68 -7.71 1.94
N VAL A 40 -5.58 -8.10 0.67
CA VAL A 40 -5.02 -7.27 -0.40
C VAL A 40 -6.16 -6.80 -1.29
N TYR A 41 -6.27 -5.50 -1.49
CA TYR A 41 -7.28 -4.87 -2.33
C TYR A 41 -6.65 -4.23 -3.56
N ASP A 42 -7.34 -4.26 -4.69
CA ASP A 42 -7.05 -3.35 -5.80
C ASP A 42 -7.58 -1.94 -5.52
N VAL A 43 -7.20 -0.97 -6.35
CA VAL A 43 -7.65 0.42 -6.24
C VAL A 43 -9.16 0.61 -6.42
N SER A 44 -9.85 -0.36 -7.03
CA SER A 44 -11.30 -0.37 -7.17
C SER A 44 -12.00 -0.92 -5.91
N GLY A 45 -11.24 -1.35 -4.91
CA GLY A 45 -11.74 -1.88 -3.64
C GLY A 45 -12.07 -3.38 -3.68
N HIS A 46 -11.71 -4.12 -4.73
CA HIS A 46 -11.93 -5.55 -4.80
C HIS A 46 -10.82 -6.34 -4.10
N VAL A 47 -11.19 -7.36 -3.35
CA VAL A 47 -10.23 -8.29 -2.72
C VAL A 47 -9.53 -9.13 -3.80
N LYS A 48 -8.20 -9.11 -3.80
CA LYS A 48 -7.34 -9.97 -4.64
C LYS A 48 -6.70 -11.12 -3.86
N GLY A 49 -6.59 -10.99 -2.55
CA GLY A 49 -6.04 -12.02 -1.69
C GLY A 49 -6.50 -11.84 -0.25
N ALA A 50 -6.66 -12.96 0.44
CA ALA A 50 -6.97 -12.99 1.86
C ALA A 50 -6.15 -14.09 2.53
N SER A 51 -5.65 -13.82 3.73
CA SER A 51 -4.95 -14.78 4.57
C SER A 51 -5.28 -14.54 6.03
N SER A 52 -5.31 -15.60 6.83
CA SER A 52 -5.50 -15.51 8.27
C SER A 52 -4.56 -16.46 8.99
N LYS A 53 -3.98 -15.99 10.09
CA LYS A 53 -3.13 -16.79 10.96
C LYS A 53 -3.66 -16.69 12.39
N LYS A 54 -3.83 -17.85 13.03
CA LYS A 54 -4.11 -17.98 14.46
C LYS A 54 -2.81 -17.85 15.24
#